data_AF-A0A135VRP6-F1
#
_entry.id   AF-A0A135VRP6-F1
#
_cell.length_a   1.000
_cell.length_b   1.000
_cell.length_c   1.000
_cell.angle_alpha   90.00
_cell.angle_beta   90.00
_cell.angle_gamma   90.00
#
_symmetry.space_group_name_H-M   'P 1'
#
loop_
_entity.id
_entity.type
_entity.pdbx_description
1 polymer ?
#
loop_
_entity_poly.entity_id
_entity_poly.type
_entity_poly.pdbx_seq_one_letter_code
_entity_poly.pdbx_strand_id
1 'polypeptide(L)'
;MGKEKILGALIFIFAFLILIYYTWGLVLLQNGLTGPGLQQWVVDTFGAGTLLHDILNPDPMFLIILPVWAAAVLIMVIAMWIGWTMLTTPAPEPLEDFDFDEEEVAESKPEE
;
A
#
# COMPACT_ATOMS: atom_id res chain seq x y z
N MET A 1 5.64 1.58 -27.21
CA MET A 1 5.93 2.32 -25.96
C MET A 1 6.87 1.46 -25.12
N GLY A 2 7.83 2.05 -24.41
CA GLY A 2 8.69 1.30 -23.48
C GLY A 2 7.88 0.59 -22.41
N LYS A 3 8.37 -0.56 -21.91
CA LYS A 3 7.66 -1.39 -20.91
C LYS A 3 7.40 -0.60 -19.63
N GLU A 4 8.32 0.28 -19.28
CA GLU A 4 8.31 1.18 -18.13
C GLU A 4 7.18 2.20 -18.25
N LYS A 5 6.97 2.74 -19.46
CA LYS A 5 5.88 3.69 -19.74
C LYS A 5 4.51 3.01 -19.65
N ILE A 6 4.42 1.75 -20.12
CA ILE A 6 3.18 0.97 -20.02
C ILE A 6 2.86 0.67 -18.55
N LEU A 7 3.86 0.23 -17.78
CA LEU A 7 3.69 -0.04 -16.35
C LEU A 7 3.26 1.21 -15.59
N GLY A 8 3.91 2.34 -15.84
CA GLY A 8 3.52 3.62 -15.24
C GLY A 8 2.09 4.03 -15.58
N ALA A 9 1.67 3.86 -16.84
CA ALA A 9 0.31 4.15 -17.27
C ALA A 9 -0.72 3.23 -16.59
N LEU A 10 -0.42 1.94 -16.42
CA LEU A 10 -1.32 1.00 -15.74
C LEU A 10 -1.52 1.37 -14.26
N ILE A 11 -0.43 1.69 -13.55
CA ILE A 11 -0.49 2.11 -12.14
C ILE A 11 -1.29 3.41 -12.01
N PHE A 12 -1.07 4.37 -12.92
CA PHE A 12 -1.82 5.63 -12.91
C PHE A 12 -3.32 5.41 -13.11
N ILE A 13 -3.71 4.60 -14.10
CA ILE A 13 -5.12 4.28 -14.36
C ILE A 13 -5.73 3.59 -13.14
N PHE A 14 -5.03 2.61 -12.56
CA PHE A 14 -5.50 1.90 -11.38
C PHE A 14 -5.72 2.84 -10.18
N ALA A 15 -4.75 3.71 -9.88
CA ALA A 15 -4.87 4.69 -8.82
C ALA A 15 -6.01 5.68 -9.06
N PHE A 16 -6.20 6.11 -10.31
CA PHE A 16 -7.28 7.00 -10.69
C PHE A 16 -8.66 6.35 -10.50
N LEU A 17 -8.80 5.07 -10.87
CA LEU A 17 -10.04 4.31 -10.65
C LEU A 17 -10.36 4.17 -9.16
N ILE A 18 -9.37 3.89 -8.31
CA ILE A 18 -9.55 3.85 -6.86
C ILE A 18 -10.01 5.21 -6.34
N LEU A 19 -9.38 6.30 -6.79
CA LEU A 19 -9.75 7.65 -6.38
C LEU A 19 -11.21 7.96 -6.72
N ILE A 20 -11.65 7.65 -7.95
CA ILE A 20 -13.04 7.85 -8.37
C ILE A 20 -13.97 7.02 -7.48
N TYR A 21 -13.65 5.74 -7.25
CA TYR A 21 -14.50 4.84 -6.49
C TYR A 21 -14.66 5.27 -5.02
N TYR A 22 -13.57 5.68 -4.36
CA TYR A 22 -13.63 6.20 -3.00
C TYR A 22 -14.39 7.54 -2.92
N THR A 23 -14.22 8.39 -3.93
CA THR A 23 -14.98 9.65 -4.01
C THR A 23 -16.47 9.38 -4.19
N TRP A 24 -16.84 8.41 -5.04
CA TRP A 24 -18.22 7.96 -5.21
C TRP A 24 -18.81 7.44 -3.89
N GLY A 25 -18.15 6.46 -3.27
CA GLY A 25 -18.67 5.76 -2.09
C GLY A 25 -18.73 6.62 -0.82
N LEU A 26 -17.69 7.41 -0.54
CA LEU A 26 -17.57 8.17 0.71
C LEU A 26 -18.03 9.63 0.61
N VAL A 27 -17.95 10.25 -0.58
CA VAL A 27 -18.31 11.66 -0.74
C VAL A 27 -19.67 11.79 -1.40
N LEU A 28 -19.88 11.21 -2.58
CA LEU A 28 -21.13 11.42 -3.33
C LEU A 28 -22.33 10.70 -2.70
N LEU A 29 -22.16 9.44 -2.29
CA LEU A 29 -23.22 8.66 -1.67
C LEU A 29 -23.53 9.07 -0.23
N GLN A 30 -22.56 9.63 0.51
CA GLN A 30 -22.77 10.01 1.93
C GLN A 30 -23.13 11.48 2.12
N ASN A 31 -22.97 12.31 1.09
CA ASN A 31 -23.37 13.71 1.15
C ASN A 31 -24.91 13.82 1.27
N GLY A 32 -25.39 14.64 2.20
CA GLY A 32 -26.82 14.82 2.44
C GLY A 32 -27.61 15.39 1.26
N LEU A 33 -26.96 16.04 0.28
CA LEU A 33 -27.63 16.58 -0.91
C LEU A 33 -27.84 15.53 -2.00
N THR A 34 -26.80 14.75 -2.31
CA THR A 34 -26.81 13.81 -3.45
C THR A 34 -27.04 12.36 -3.01
N GLY A 35 -26.68 12.02 -1.78
CA GLY A 35 -26.64 10.66 -1.25
C GLY A 35 -27.96 9.93 -1.33
N PRO A 36 -29.06 10.44 -0.73
CA PRO A 36 -30.34 9.74 -0.74
C PRO A 36 -30.85 9.45 -2.16
N GLY A 37 -30.70 10.40 -3.08
CA GLY A 37 -31.11 10.24 -4.47
C GLY A 37 -30.26 9.22 -5.23
N LEU A 38 -28.94 9.25 -5.05
CA LEU A 38 -28.04 8.30 -5.72
C LEU A 38 -28.18 6.88 -5.17
N GLN A 39 -28.31 6.71 -3.85
CA GLN A 39 -28.53 5.41 -3.24
C GLN A 39 -29.86 4.79 -3.72
N GLN A 40 -30.94 5.59 -3.75
CA GLN A 40 -32.23 5.12 -4.28
C GLN A 40 -32.13 4.75 -5.77
N TRP A 41 -31.46 5.58 -6.57
CA TRP A 41 -31.22 5.27 -7.99
C TRP A 41 -30.46 3.95 -8.18
N VAL A 42 -29.45 3.66 -7.35
CA VAL A 42 -28.74 2.38 -7.40
C VAL A 42 -29.67 1.22 -7.08
N VAL A 43 -30.50 1.33 -6.03
CA VAL A 43 -31.47 0.30 -5.65
C VAL A 43 -32.48 0.07 -6.78
N ASP A 44 -33.03 1.13 -7.37
CA ASP A 44 -34.05 1.04 -8.41
C ASP A 44 -33.49 0.49 -9.74
N THR A 45 -32.23 0.79 -10.05
CA THR A 45 -31.60 0.40 -11.32
C THR A 45 -31.06 -1.03 -11.28
N PHE A 46 -30.44 -1.42 -10.17
CA PHE A 46 -29.72 -2.70 -10.07
C PHE A 46 -30.43 -3.73 -9.20
N GLY A 47 -31.45 -3.34 -8.43
CA GLY A 47 -32.18 -4.21 -7.52
C GLY A 47 -31.38 -4.52 -6.25
N ALA A 48 -32.05 -4.53 -5.10
CA ALA A 48 -31.43 -4.89 -3.83
C ALA A 48 -30.93 -6.35 -3.85
N GLY A 49 -29.72 -6.57 -3.32
CA GLY A 49 -29.11 -7.91 -3.19
C GLY A 49 -28.41 -8.44 -4.44
N THR A 50 -28.17 -7.59 -5.45
CA THR A 50 -27.34 -7.95 -6.60
C THR A 50 -25.89 -7.52 -6.39
N LEU A 51 -24.94 -8.21 -7.06
CA LEU A 51 -23.53 -7.86 -6.99
C LEU A 51 -23.26 -6.41 -7.45
N LEU A 52 -23.99 -5.94 -8.45
CA LEU A 52 -23.83 -4.58 -8.96
C LEU A 52 -24.36 -3.53 -7.98
N HIS A 53 -25.46 -3.82 -7.27
CA HIS A 53 -25.93 -2.98 -6.19
C HIS A 53 -24.87 -2.84 -5.10
N ASP A 54 -24.28 -3.95 -4.65
CA ASP A 54 -23.31 -3.93 -3.53
C ASP A 54 -21.99 -3.24 -3.90
N ILE A 55 -21.56 -3.33 -5.18
CA ILE A 55 -20.39 -2.60 -5.69
C ILE A 55 -20.68 -1.10 -5.82
N LEU A 56 -21.87 -0.73 -6.28
CA LEU A 56 -22.21 0.68 -6.52
C LEU A 56 -22.76 1.39 -5.29
N ASN A 57 -23.19 0.66 -4.26
CA ASN A 57 -23.59 1.18 -2.96
C ASN A 57 -22.85 0.44 -1.83
N PRO A 58 -21.51 0.62 -1.75
CA PRO A 58 -20.70 -0.07 -0.75
C PRO A 58 -20.96 0.47 0.65
N ASP A 59 -20.76 -0.37 1.67
CA ASP A 59 -20.75 0.07 3.06
C ASP A 59 -19.62 1.11 3.28
N PRO A 60 -19.95 2.33 3.73
CA PRO A 60 -18.95 3.37 3.99
C PRO A 60 -17.91 2.94 5.03
N MET A 61 -18.33 2.16 6.01
CA MET A 61 -17.42 1.70 7.06
C MET A 61 -16.35 0.77 6.48
N PHE A 62 -16.73 -0.09 5.53
CA PHE A 62 -15.77 -0.97 4.86
C PHE A 62 -14.71 -0.18 4.07
N LEU A 63 -15.12 0.85 3.34
CA LEU A 63 -14.21 1.73 2.61
C LEU A 63 -13.23 2.48 3.54
N ILE A 64 -13.64 2.82 4.76
CA ILE A 64 -12.76 3.47 5.74
C ILE A 64 -11.82 2.44 6.40
N ILE A 65 -12.33 1.26 6.75
CA ILE A 65 -11.56 0.21 7.40
C ILE A 65 -10.45 -0.31 6.48
N LEU A 66 -10.73 -0.49 5.20
CA LEU A 66 -9.80 -1.11 4.25
C LEU A 66 -8.40 -0.45 4.21
N PRO A 67 -8.23 0.88 4.03
CA PRO A 67 -6.91 1.51 4.05
C PRO A 67 -6.25 1.49 5.43
N VAL A 68 -7.02 1.64 6.51
CA VAL A 68 -6.50 1.57 7.89
C VAL A 68 -5.95 0.16 8.17
N TRP A 69 -6.71 -0.86 7.81
CA TRP A 69 -6.30 -2.25 7.91
C TRP A 69 -5.08 -2.55 7.02
N ALA A 70 -5.06 -2.07 5.78
CA ALA A 70 -3.92 -2.27 4.87
C ALA A 70 -2.62 -1.66 5.43
N ALA A 71 -2.70 -0.46 6.01
CA ALA A 71 -1.56 0.17 6.69
C ALA A 71 -1.10 -0.64 7.91
N ALA A 72 -2.02 -1.13 8.74
CA ALA A 72 -1.69 -1.98 9.88
C ALA A 72 -1.02 -3.29 9.45
N VAL A 73 -1.57 -3.96 8.44
CA VAL A 73 -0.98 -5.20 7.88
C VAL A 73 0.41 -4.94 7.33
N LEU A 74 0.64 -3.85 6.61
CA LEU A 74 1.95 -3.50 6.09
C LEU A 74 2.99 -3.37 7.21
N ILE A 75 2.66 -2.68 8.31
CA ILE A 75 3.53 -2.55 9.47
C ILE A 75 3.83 -3.93 10.08
N MET A 76 2.81 -4.78 10.23
CA MET A 76 2.98 -6.12 10.77
C MET A 76 3.84 -7.02 9.88
N VAL A 77 3.71 -6.91 8.56
CA VAL A 77 4.56 -7.65 7.60
C VAL A 77 6.02 -7.20 7.72
N ILE A 78 6.29 -5.91 7.87
CA ILE A 78 7.64 -5.39 8.10
C ILE A 78 8.20 -5.92 9.42
N ALA A 79 7.44 -5.84 10.51
CA ALA A 79 7.86 -6.34 11.82
C ALA A 79 8.14 -7.85 11.79
N MET A 80 7.29 -8.62 11.10
CA MET A 80 7.48 -10.05 10.86
C MET A 80 8.78 -10.32 10.09
N TRP A 81 9.07 -9.55 9.05
CA TRP A 81 10.30 -9.67 8.28
C TRP A 81 11.54 -9.37 9.13
N ILE A 82 11.52 -8.29 9.92
CA ILE A 82 12.62 -7.94 10.84
C ILE A 82 12.83 -9.07 11.87
N GLY A 83 11.75 -9.54 12.49
CA GLY A 83 11.79 -10.66 13.44
C GLY A 83 12.37 -11.93 12.83
N TRP A 84 11.99 -12.25 11.58
CA TRP A 84 12.55 -13.36 10.83
C TRP A 84 14.06 -13.20 10.62
N THR A 85 14.52 -12.03 10.16
CA THR A 85 15.95 -11.80 9.92
C THR A 85 16.78 -11.95 11.20
N MET A 86 16.32 -11.45 12.35
CA MET A 86 17.03 -11.59 13.63
C MET A 86 17.10 -13.04 14.13
N LEU A 87 16.05 -13.83 13.92
CA LEU A 87 16.05 -15.26 14.28
C LEU A 87 17.03 -16.07 13.43
N THR A 88 17.22 -15.68 12.17
CA THR A 88 18.08 -16.40 11.22
C THR A 88 19.51 -15.89 11.15
N THR A 89 19.83 -14.74 11.78
CA THR A 89 21.20 -14.23 11.85
C THR A 89 21.99 -14.96 12.93
N PRO A 90 23.05 -15.73 12.59
CA PRO A 90 23.97 -16.26 13.59
C PRO A 90 24.65 -15.10 14.33
N ALA A 91 25.00 -15.33 15.60
CA ALA A 91 25.75 -14.34 16.38
C ALA A 91 27.04 -13.96 15.63
N PRO A 92 27.41 -12.68 15.58
CA PRO A 92 28.66 -12.26 14.95
C PRO A 92 29.83 -12.98 15.62
N GLU A 93 30.77 -13.47 14.81
CA GLU A 93 31.98 -14.11 15.32
C GLU A 93 32.74 -13.12 16.23
N PRO A 94 33.32 -13.59 17.36
CA PRO A 94 34.10 -12.74 18.24
C PRO A 94 35.23 -12.07 17.46
N LEU A 95 35.40 -10.76 17.65
CA LEU A 95 36.42 -9.94 16.98
C LEU A 95 37.88 -10.35 17.27
N GLU A 96 38.10 -11.43 18.02
CA GLU A 96 39.43 -11.98 18.34
C GLU A 96 40.03 -12.78 17.18
N ASP A 97 39.22 -13.23 16.21
CA ASP A 97 39.70 -13.96 15.01
C ASP A 97 39.86 -13.07 13.75
N PHE A 98 39.52 -11.78 13.85
CA PHE A 98 39.92 -10.78 12.86
C PHE A 98 41.27 -10.22 13.28
N ASP A 99 42.37 -10.84 12.84
CA ASP A 99 43.66 -10.16 12.70
C ASP A 99 43.44 -8.96 11.76
N PHE A 100 43.04 -7.82 12.33
CA PHE A 100 43.15 -6.52 11.68
C PHE A 100 44.65 -6.21 11.59
N ASP A 101 45.34 -6.86 10.65
CA ASP A 101 46.68 -6.42 10.23
C ASP A 101 46.57 -4.93 9.86
N GLU A 102 47.18 -4.10 10.69
CA GLU A 102 47.15 -2.64 10.74
C GLU A 102 47.76 -1.93 9.50
N GLU A 103 47.78 -2.52 8.31
CA GLU A 103 48.67 -2.07 7.21
C GLU A 103 48.05 -1.38 5.97
N GLU A 104 46.73 -1.14 5.86
CA GLU A 104 46.18 -0.48 4.64
C GLU A 104 45.42 0.86 4.84
N VAL A 105 45.71 1.63 5.90
CA VAL A 105 45.14 3.00 6.07
C VAL A 105 46.20 4.11 5.91
N ALA A 106 47.36 3.80 5.33
CA ALA A 106 48.44 4.77 5.15
C ALA A 106 48.96 4.88 3.70
N GLU A 107 48.11 4.87 2.67
CA GLU A 107 48.51 5.37 1.33
C GLU A 107 47.30 5.56 0.39
N SER A 108 46.70 6.76 0.36
CA SER A 108 46.01 7.30 -0.85
C SER A 108 45.48 8.75 -0.69
N LYS A 109 46.22 9.60 0.02
CA LYS A 109 46.34 11.04 -0.31
C LYS A 109 47.79 11.41 -0.03
N PRO A 110 48.57 11.93 -1.00
CA PRO A 110 48.30 13.25 -1.58
C PRO A 110 48.67 13.44 -3.09
N GLU A 111 48.28 14.61 -3.62
CA GLU A 111 48.78 15.34 -4.83
C GLU A 111 48.26 14.98 -6.24
N GLU A 112 47.15 15.61 -6.68
CA GLU A 112 47.05 16.70 -7.69
C GLU A 112 45.58 17.17 -7.86
#